data_AF-A0A7K4HLU7-F1
#
_entry.id   AF-A0A7K4HLU7-F1
#
_cell.length_a   1.000
_cell.length_b   1.000
_cell.length_c   1.000
_cell.angle_alpha   90.00
_cell.angle_beta   90.00
_cell.angle_gamma   90.00
#
_symmetry.space_group_name_H-M   'P 1'
#
loop_
_entity.id
_entity.type
_entity.pdbx_description
1 polymer ?
#
loop_
_entity_poly.entity_id
_entity_poly.type
_entity_poly.pdbx_seq_one_letter_code
_entity_poly.pdbx_strand_id
1 'polypeptide(L)'
;MDVNFKRYGLYLVRWQLSTPILAGVLIILATMDALIATIIANLIGGLIFFWVDRFIFTSKVLDAQWEVKDNIACVDCGKVCRGYRLVKTPNYDKTDDREPEFRCEECSRKKSEELRKRGVKL
;
A
#
# COMPACT_ATOMS: atom_id res chain seq x y z
N MET A 1 -14.52 9.72 0.06
CA MET A 1 -13.22 9.36 -0.54
C MET A 1 -12.36 10.60 -0.53
N ASP A 2 -11.46 10.73 0.43
CA ASP A 2 -10.53 11.86 0.50
C ASP A 2 -9.37 11.60 -0.47
N VAL A 3 -9.41 12.26 -1.63
CA VAL A 3 -8.32 12.17 -2.61
C VAL A 3 -7.14 12.93 -2.03
N ASN A 4 -6.11 12.21 -1.61
CA ASN A 4 -4.87 12.83 -1.13
C ASN A 4 -4.15 13.50 -2.32
N PHE A 5 -4.38 14.80 -2.51
CA PHE A 5 -3.85 15.59 -3.62
C PHE A 5 -2.34 15.47 -3.83
N LYS A 6 -1.55 15.23 -2.76
CA LYS A 6 -0.11 14.96 -2.88
C LYS A 6 0.18 13.64 -3.59
N ARG A 7 -0.58 12.59 -3.30
CA ARG A 7 -0.46 11.29 -3.99
C ARG A 7 -0.95 11.39 -5.43
N TYR A 8 -2.03 12.14 -5.66
CA TYR A 8 -2.54 12.38 -7.00
C TYR A 8 -1.55 13.18 -7.87
N GLY A 9 -0.91 14.21 -7.32
CA GLY A 9 0.15 14.94 -8.00
C GLY A 9 1.34 14.05 -8.36
N LEU A 10 1.79 13.18 -7.44
CA LEU A 10 2.89 12.25 -7.70
C LEU A 10 2.52 11.23 -8.79
N TYR A 11 1.26 10.76 -8.78
CA TYR A 11 0.70 9.91 -9.83
C TYR A 11 0.71 10.60 -11.20
N LEU A 12 0.33 11.88 -11.27
CA LEU A 12 0.34 12.66 -12.50
C LEU A 12 1.75 12.92 -13.02
N VAL A 13 2.72 13.25 -12.15
CA VAL A 13 4.13 13.45 -12.54
C VAL A 13 4.74 12.15 -13.08
N ARG A 14 4.49 11.02 -12.40
CA ARG A 14 4.87 9.70 -12.87
C ARG A 14 4.29 9.40 -14.26
N TRP A 15 3.03 9.79 -14.49
CA TRP A 15 2.38 9.64 -15.78
C TRP A 15 3.09 10.44 -16.88
N GLN A 16 3.50 11.68 -16.62
CA GLN A 16 4.26 12.50 -17.57
C GLN A 16 5.63 11.89 -17.93
N LEU A 17 6.27 11.17 -17.01
CA LEU A 17 7.59 10.53 -17.26
C LEU A 17 7.52 9.34 -18.22
N SER A 18 6.32 8.78 -18.46
CA SER A 18 6.13 7.66 -19.39
C SER A 18 6.26 8.05 -20.86
N THR A 19 5.82 9.25 -21.19
CA THR A 19 5.86 9.80 -22.55
C THR A 19 7.28 10.00 -23.09
N PRO A 20 8.24 10.62 -22.38
CA PRO A 20 9.60 10.79 -22.88
C PRO A 20 10.35 9.46 -23.04
N ILE A 21 10.05 8.46 -22.20
CA ILE A 21 10.66 7.13 -22.32
C ILE A 21 10.15 6.42 -23.57
N LEU A 22 8.84 6.41 -23.81
CA LEU A 22 8.28 5.86 -25.04
C LEU A 22 8.80 6.59 -26.28
N ALA A 23 8.81 7.93 -26.24
CA ALA A 23 9.31 8.75 -27.36
C ALA A 23 10.79 8.46 -27.66
N GLY A 24 11.64 8.35 -26.62
CA GLY A 24 13.05 8.00 -26.79
C GLY A 24 13.25 6.64 -27.46
N VAL A 25 12.51 5.62 -27.03
CA VAL A 25 12.59 4.29 -27.67
C VAL A 25 12.09 4.33 -29.11
N LEU A 26 10.98 5.02 -29.39
CA LEU A 26 10.44 5.13 -30.75
C LEU A 26 11.36 5.92 -31.69
N ILE A 27 12.09 6.94 -31.21
CA ILE A 27 13.09 7.68 -32.00
C ILE A 27 14.27 6.77 -32.35
N ILE A 28 14.76 5.97 -31.41
CA ILE A 28 15.87 5.04 -31.64
C ILE A 28 15.44 3.92 -32.61
N LEU A 29 14.19 3.47 -32.53
CA LEU A 29 13.62 2.44 -33.39
C LEU A 29 12.87 3.00 -34.61
N ALA A 30 13.11 4.26 -34.99
CA ALA A 30 12.35 4.93 -36.04
C ALA A 30 12.46 4.26 -37.43
N THR A 31 13.48 3.43 -37.65
CA THR A 31 13.68 2.66 -38.89
C THR A 31 13.01 1.29 -38.88
N MET A 32 12.44 0.86 -37.76
CA MET A 32 11.66 -0.38 -37.65
C MET A 32 10.18 -0.14 -37.94
N ASP A 33 9.46 -1.23 -38.21
CA ASP A 33 8.01 -1.20 -38.30
C ASP A 33 7.39 -0.61 -37.02
N ALA A 34 6.42 0.30 -37.21
CA ALA A 34 5.83 1.08 -36.13
C ALA A 34 5.16 0.20 -35.07
N LEU A 35 4.59 -0.94 -35.46
CA LEU A 35 3.94 -1.88 -34.55
C LEU A 35 4.99 -2.57 -33.68
N ILE A 36 6.08 -3.04 -34.28
CA ILE A 36 7.18 -3.71 -33.57
C ILE A 36 7.89 -2.72 -32.62
N ALA A 37 8.18 -1.51 -33.10
CA ALA A 37 8.80 -0.47 -32.28
C ALA A 37 7.94 -0.11 -31.06
N THR A 38 6.61 -0.07 -31.23
CA THR A 38 5.66 0.21 -30.15
C THR A 38 5.59 -0.93 -29.13
N ILE A 39 5.62 -2.19 -29.57
CA ILE A 39 5.67 -3.35 -28.66
C ILE A 39 6.93 -3.29 -27.79
N ILE A 40 8.08 -3.01 -28.42
CA ILE A 40 9.37 -2.92 -27.72
C ILE A 40 9.38 -1.73 -26.75
N ALA A 41 8.88 -0.57 -27.17
CA ALA A 41 8.77 0.62 -26.32
C ALA A 41 7.90 0.39 -25.09
N ASN A 42 6.77 -0.31 -25.23
CA ASN A 42 5.91 -0.67 -24.10
C ASN A 42 6.58 -1.69 -23.16
N LEU A 43 7.32 -2.67 -23.71
CA LEU A 43 8.04 -3.65 -22.89
C LEU A 43 9.16 -2.99 -22.07
N ILE A 44 9.99 -2.16 -22.71
CA ILE A 44 11.07 -1.41 -22.04
C ILE A 44 10.48 -0.44 -21.02
N GLY A 45 9.44 0.30 -21.40
CA GLY A 45 8.70 1.18 -20.49
C GLY A 45 8.21 0.41 -19.27
N GLY A 46 7.52 -0.71 -19.46
CA GLY A 46 7.02 -1.55 -18.37
C GLY A 46 8.10 -2.05 -17.42
N LEU A 47 9.26 -2.46 -17.95
CA LEU A 47 10.40 -2.92 -17.13
C LEU A 47 11.00 -1.79 -16.27
N ILE A 48 11.14 -0.58 -16.82
CA ILE A 48 11.66 0.57 -16.08
C ILE A 48 10.61 1.07 -15.07
N PHE A 49 9.36 1.25 -15.50
CA PHE A 49 8.28 1.73 -14.65
C PHE A 49 7.98 0.80 -13.50
N PHE A 50 8.08 -0.52 -13.67
CA PHE A 50 7.92 -1.46 -12.57
C PHE A 50 8.81 -1.13 -11.37
N TRP A 51 10.09 -0.79 -11.61
CA TRP A 51 11.01 -0.42 -10.55
C TRP A 51 10.74 0.96 -9.97
N VAL A 52 10.36 1.94 -10.80
CA VAL A 52 10.02 3.30 -10.36
C VAL A 52 8.75 3.30 -9.52
N ASP A 53 7.68 2.65 -10.00
CA ASP A 53 6.44 2.45 -9.26
C ASP A 53 6.72 1.67 -7.97
N ARG A 54 7.52 0.59 -8.02
CA ARG A 54 7.92 -0.14 -6.80
C ARG A 54 8.65 0.78 -5.83
N PHE A 55 9.56 1.64 -6.26
CA PHE A 55 10.27 2.57 -5.38
C PHE A 55 9.33 3.62 -4.74
N ILE A 56 8.42 4.19 -5.54
CA ILE A 56 7.43 5.18 -5.09
C ILE A 56 6.41 4.56 -4.12
N PHE A 57 5.95 3.34 -4.39
CA PHE A 57 4.91 2.66 -3.63
C PHE A 57 5.44 1.79 -2.48
N THR A 58 6.73 1.42 -2.47
CA THR A 58 7.36 0.70 -1.34
C THR A 58 7.35 1.54 -0.05
N SER A 59 7.21 2.87 -0.15
CA SER A 59 7.13 3.74 1.03
C SER A 59 5.77 3.73 1.75
N LYS A 60 4.73 3.03 1.26
CA LYS A 60 3.40 3.00 1.91
C LYS A 60 2.67 1.65 1.89
N VAL A 61 3.40 0.54 1.98
CA VAL A 61 2.78 -0.78 2.28
C VAL A 61 2.64 -1.00 3.81
N LEU A 62 2.46 0.08 4.56
CA LEU A 62 2.18 0.06 6.00
C LEU A 62 0.93 0.90 6.28
N ASP A 63 -0.08 0.77 5.41
CA ASP A 63 -1.45 0.96 5.86
C ASP A 63 -1.65 -0.03 7.02
N ALA A 64 -2.19 0.43 8.15
CA ALA A 64 -2.34 -0.38 9.34
C ALA A 64 -2.96 -1.73 8.97
N GLN A 65 -2.20 -2.81 9.12
CA GLN A 65 -2.68 -4.15 8.79
C GLN A 65 -3.59 -4.61 9.92
N TRP A 66 -4.87 -4.74 9.62
CA TRP A 66 -5.88 -5.23 10.55
C TRP A 66 -6.27 -6.65 10.17
N GLU A 67 -6.15 -7.57 11.12
CA GLU A 67 -6.75 -8.89 11.03
C GLU A 67 -8.15 -8.84 11.65
N VAL A 68 -9.13 -9.38 10.93
CA VAL A 68 -10.51 -9.48 11.40
C VAL A 68 -10.94 -10.95 11.38
N LYS A 69 -11.45 -11.45 12.51
CA LYS A 69 -11.97 -12.82 12.64
C LYS A 69 -13.34 -12.81 13.31
N ASP A 70 -14.24 -13.66 12.83
CA ASP A 70 -15.55 -13.83 13.43
C ASP A 70 -15.54 -14.88 14.55
N ASN A 71 -16.52 -14.83 15.45
CA ASN A 71 -16.72 -15.76 16.57
C ASN A 71 -15.51 -15.90 17.51
N ILE A 72 -14.76 -14.82 17.74
CA ILE A 72 -13.69 -14.80 18.74
C ILE A 72 -14.19 -14.24 20.06
N ALA A 73 -13.61 -14.69 21.17
CA ALA A 73 -13.83 -14.09 22.49
C ALA A 73 -12.89 -12.89 22.65
N CYS A 74 -13.45 -11.70 22.90
CA CYS A 74 -12.66 -10.51 23.15
C CYS A 74 -11.80 -10.68 24.41
N VAL A 75 -10.49 -10.38 24.32
CA VAL A 75 -9.56 -10.50 25.47
C VAL A 75 -9.90 -9.56 26.64
N ASP A 76 -10.53 -8.42 26.36
CA ASP A 76 -10.83 -7.40 27.39
C ASP A 76 -12.22 -7.59 28.02
N CYS A 77 -13.23 -8.04 27.26
CA CYS A 77 -14.62 -8.10 27.72
C CYS A 77 -15.26 -9.49 27.65
N GLY A 78 -14.55 -10.50 27.13
CA GLY A 78 -15.02 -11.88 27.03
C GLY A 78 -16.17 -12.13 26.03
N LYS A 79 -16.73 -11.08 25.42
CA LYS A 79 -17.86 -11.21 24.49
C LYS A 79 -17.44 -11.93 23.21
N VAL A 80 -18.23 -12.91 22.79
CA VAL A 80 -18.10 -13.55 21.47
C VAL A 80 -18.59 -12.57 20.41
N CYS A 81 -17.69 -12.15 19.54
CA CYS A 81 -17.97 -11.12 18.54
C CYS A 81 -16.99 -11.20 17.37
N ARG A 82 -17.20 -10.31 16.39
CA ARG A 82 -16.20 -10.02 15.37
C ARG A 82 -15.02 -9.31 16.01
N GLY A 83 -13.88 -9.96 16.00
CA GLY A 83 -12.64 -9.50 16.59
C GLY A 83 -11.77 -8.77 15.60
N TYR A 84 -11.19 -7.67 16.07
CA TYR A 84 -10.25 -6.85 15.35
C TYR A 84 -8.90 -6.92 16.05
N ARG A 85 -7.84 -7.09 15.28
CA ARG A 85 -6.46 -7.09 15.76
C ARG A 85 -5.61 -6.22 14.85
N LEU A 86 -4.90 -5.27 15.46
CA LEU A 86 -3.87 -4.51 14.79
C LEU A 86 -2.59 -5.34 14.73
N VAL A 87 -2.18 -5.71 13.53
CA VAL A 87 -1.00 -6.56 13.29
C VAL A 87 0.23 -5.69 13.10
N LYS A 88 0.15 -4.68 12.23
CA LYS A 88 1.31 -3.89 11.84
C LYS A 88 0.94 -2.46 11.48
N THR A 89 1.76 -1.52 11.89
CA THR A 89 1.76 -0.11 11.47
C THR A 89 3.21 0.33 11.23
N PRO A 90 3.46 1.55 10.72
CA PRO A 90 4.82 2.04 10.50
C PRO A 90 5.71 2.08 11.76
N ASN A 91 5.13 2.09 12.96
CA ASN A 91 5.88 2.15 14.22
C ASN A 91 5.33 1.16 15.27
N TYR A 92 4.74 0.05 14.82
CA TYR A 92 4.20 -1.00 15.67
C TYR A 92 4.16 -2.30 14.87
N ASP A 93 4.85 -3.36 15.32
CA ASP A 93 4.85 -4.65 14.64
C ASP A 93 4.54 -5.76 15.65
N LYS A 94 3.44 -6.46 15.42
CA LYS A 94 2.98 -7.64 16.16
C LYS A 94 2.72 -8.82 15.22
N THR A 95 3.37 -8.87 14.05
CA THR A 95 3.20 -9.98 13.10
C THR A 95 3.61 -11.33 13.70
N ASP A 96 4.64 -11.37 14.54
CA ASP A 96 5.18 -12.60 15.16
C ASP A 96 4.58 -12.92 16.55
N ASP A 97 3.48 -12.26 16.95
CA ASP A 97 2.91 -12.46 18.28
C ASP A 97 2.37 -13.89 18.43
N ARG A 98 2.95 -14.66 19.36
CA ARG A 98 2.61 -16.07 19.62
C ARG A 98 1.18 -16.25 20.16
N GLU A 99 0.61 -15.22 20.75
CA GLU A 99 -0.74 -15.20 21.30
C GLU A 99 -1.55 -14.06 20.66
N PRO A 100 -2.32 -14.32 19.59
CA PRO A 100 -3.01 -13.27 18.86
C PRO A 100 -4.20 -12.72 19.68
N GLU A 101 -4.06 -11.51 20.20
CA GLU A 101 -5.08 -10.82 20.99
C GLU A 101 -6.15 -10.16 20.09
N PHE A 102 -7.32 -10.78 19.97
CA PHE A 102 -8.46 -10.19 19.27
C PHE A 102 -9.37 -9.42 20.25
N ARG A 103 -9.82 -8.23 19.81
CA ARG A 103 -10.68 -7.35 20.60
C ARG A 103 -11.98 -7.06 19.87
N CYS A 104 -13.09 -6.90 20.59
CA CYS A 104 -14.34 -6.43 20.00
C CYS A 104 -14.16 -5.00 19.43
N GLU A 105 -15.11 -4.54 18.63
CA GLU A 105 -15.05 -3.21 18.01
C GLU A 105 -14.83 -2.07 19.03
N GLU A 106 -15.55 -2.10 20.15
CA GLU A 106 -15.44 -1.07 21.20
C GLU A 106 -14.08 -1.11 21.91
N CYS A 107 -13.60 -2.30 22.29
CA CYS A 107 -12.30 -2.45 22.95
C CYS A 107 -11.14 -2.16 22.00
N SER A 108 -11.27 -2.54 20.72
CA SER A 108 -10.31 -2.20 19.67
C SER A 108 -10.21 -0.70 19.46
N ARG A 109 -11.33 0.03 19.45
CA ARG A 109 -11.35 1.49 19.34
C ARG A 109 -10.64 2.17 20.51
N LYS A 110 -10.95 1.76 21.75
CA LYS A 110 -10.27 2.27 22.95
C LYS A 110 -8.76 2.02 22.91
N LYS A 111 -8.36 0.81 22.49
CA LYS A 111 -6.94 0.45 22.36
C LYS A 111 -6.24 1.28 21.28
N SER A 112 -6.92 1.52 20.17
CA SER A 112 -6.43 2.36 19.08
C SER A 112 -6.19 3.79 19.53
N GLU A 113 -7.11 4.38 20.29
CA GLU A 113 -6.93 5.72 20.87
C GLU A 113 -5.74 5.78 21.85
N GLU A 114 -5.57 4.74 22.68
CA GLU A 114 -4.41 4.62 23.56
C GLU A 114 -3.10 4.55 22.77
N LEU A 115 -3.03 3.70 21.75
CA LEU A 115 -1.85 3.56 20.88
C LEU A 115 -1.54 4.86 20.15
N ARG A 116 -2.57 5.59 19.68
CA ARG A 116 -2.40 6.91 19.08
C ARG A 116 -1.82 7.92 20.05
N LYS A 117 -2.26 7.94 21.32
CA LYS A 117 -1.69 8.78 22.38
C LYS A 117 -0.23 8.42 22.69
N ARG A 118 0.14 7.14 22.54
CA ARG A 118 1.53 6.65 22.66
C ARG A 118 2.40 6.91 21.42
N GLY A 119 1.86 7.54 20.39
CA GLY A 119 2.60 7.90 19.17
C GLY A 119 2.62 6.82 18.08
N VAL A 120 1.82 5.77 18.21
CA VAL A 120 1.64 4.77 17.14
C VAL A 120 0.82 5.41 16.01
N LYS A 121 1.33 5.28 14.77
CA LYS A 121 0.68 5.81 13.56
C LYS A 121 -0.31 4.77 13.04
N LEU A 122 -1.56 4.86 13.50
CA LEU A 122 -2.69 4.08 13.02
C LEU A 122 -3.29 4.65 11.73
#